data_AF-A0A1H7IRT9-F1
#
_entry.id   AF-A0A1H7IRT9-F1
#
_cell.length_a   1.000
_cell.length_b   1.000
_cell.length_c   1.000
_cell.angle_alpha   90.00
_cell.angle_beta   90.00
_cell.angle_gamma   90.00
#
_symmetry.space_group_name_H-M   'P 1'
#
loop_
_entity.id
_entity.type
_entity.pdbx_description
1 polymer ?
#
loop_
_entity_poly.entity_id
_entity_poly.type
_entity_poly.pdbx_seq_one_letter_code
_entity_poly.pdbx_strand_id
1 'polypeptide(L)'
;MTTIKLCGLTREEDIIKANELKPEYVGFVFCEKSKRNVSRKQAKKLKSMLNPEIKAVGVFVDAPEQEVESLFEENIIDVAQLHGNEDEDYIKSLMDNNIPVIKTFKVTSAEELIKAEKSSADMIMFDAGNGEGNRIKDLNLLTYIDRPFILAGGLNQENVAEAIDTVKPYGVDVSSGIETDHLKDGYKMDQFVKAVREDVVPAKSKGRFGVHGGQYIPETLMNAVMELEEAYNHYKNDPEFNRELKELLDEYAGRPSLLYYAKKMTEDLGGAKIYLKREDLNHTGSHKINNVLGQALLAKKMGKTRLIAETGAGQHGVATATAAALLGMECVVFMGKEDTERQALNVYRMRLLGAEVIPVTSGTATLKDAVSEAMREWTTRIDDTHYCLGSVMGPHPFPTIVRDFQAVISRESRAQILEKEGRLPDAVIACVGGGSNAIGSFYHYINDKDVELIGCEAAGRGIDTFETAATVNTGKVGIFHGMKSYFCQDEYGQIAPVYSISAGLDYPGVGPEHAYLHDIGRAKYVPVTDDEAVDAFEYIAKTEGIIAAIESSHAIAYAKKLAPTMRKDQIIIVTVSGRGDKDCAAIARYRGEDIHE
;
A
#
# COMPACT_ATOMS: atom_id res chain seq x y z
N MET A 1 13.35 -21.47 -6.97
CA MET A 1 13.95 -20.42 -7.81
C MET A 1 13.41 -20.61 -9.20
N THR A 2 12.77 -19.57 -9.73
CA THR A 2 12.34 -19.53 -11.12
C THR A 2 13.55 -19.60 -12.06
N THR A 3 13.45 -20.44 -13.10
CA THR A 3 14.51 -20.58 -14.12
C THR A 3 14.57 -19.37 -15.05
N ILE A 4 15.75 -19.06 -15.58
CA ILE A 4 15.99 -17.89 -16.43
C ILE A 4 16.40 -18.33 -17.82
N LYS A 5 15.72 -17.76 -18.82
CA LYS A 5 16.11 -17.83 -20.22
C LYS A 5 16.42 -16.44 -20.76
N LEU A 6 17.66 -16.23 -21.21
CA LEU A 6 18.06 -15.02 -21.93
C LEU A 6 18.02 -15.30 -23.44
N CYS A 7 17.14 -14.63 -24.18
CA CYS A 7 16.80 -15.02 -25.56
C CYS A 7 17.33 -14.04 -26.60
N GLY A 8 17.75 -14.57 -27.75
CA GLY A 8 18.18 -13.79 -28.91
C GLY A 8 19.57 -13.18 -28.76
N LEU A 9 20.51 -13.94 -28.19
CA LEU A 9 21.92 -13.55 -28.08
C LEU A 9 22.61 -13.77 -29.43
N THR A 10 23.31 -12.75 -29.92
CA THR A 10 23.90 -12.77 -31.28
C THR A 10 25.40 -12.48 -31.27
N ARG A 11 25.96 -11.96 -30.17
CA ARG A 11 27.36 -11.55 -30.07
C ARG A 11 28.12 -12.33 -29.01
N GLU A 12 29.44 -12.38 -29.16
CA GLU A 12 30.35 -12.97 -28.18
C GLU A 12 30.25 -12.30 -26.81
N GLU A 13 30.11 -10.97 -26.79
CA GLU A 13 29.92 -10.17 -25.57
C GLU A 13 28.67 -10.61 -24.80
N ASP A 14 27.58 -10.94 -25.51
CA ASP A 14 26.35 -11.41 -24.88
C ASP A 14 26.58 -12.76 -24.18
N ILE A 15 27.37 -13.65 -24.79
CA ILE A 15 27.72 -14.96 -24.23
C ILE A 15 28.66 -14.84 -23.04
N ILE A 16 29.65 -13.95 -23.12
CA ILE A 16 30.53 -13.66 -21.98
C ILE A 16 29.68 -13.20 -20.79
N LYS A 17 28.74 -12.28 -21.03
CA LYS A 17 27.85 -11.80 -19.96
C LYS A 17 26.90 -12.90 -19.46
N ALA A 18 26.35 -13.72 -20.35
CA ALA A 18 25.52 -14.86 -19.95
C ALA A 18 26.31 -15.86 -19.10
N ASN A 19 27.58 -16.13 -19.41
CA ASN A 19 28.43 -17.02 -18.60
C ASN A 19 28.68 -16.48 -17.19
N GLU A 20 28.83 -15.16 -17.04
CA GLU A 20 28.92 -14.51 -15.71
C GLU A 20 27.60 -14.68 -14.93
N LEU A 21 26.47 -14.45 -15.62
CA LEU A 21 25.14 -14.48 -15.02
C LEU A 21 24.61 -15.90 -14.83
N LYS A 22 25.16 -16.92 -15.49
CA LYS A 22 24.79 -18.35 -15.38
C LYS A 22 23.29 -18.66 -15.49
N PRO A 23 22.48 -18.08 -16.41
CA PRO A 23 21.08 -18.48 -16.57
C PRO A 23 20.97 -19.97 -16.92
N GLU A 24 19.82 -20.59 -16.69
CA GLU A 24 19.62 -22.00 -17.07
C GLU A 24 19.58 -22.17 -18.59
N TYR A 25 19.10 -21.16 -19.32
CA TYR A 25 18.95 -21.21 -20.76
C TYR A 25 19.43 -19.94 -21.49
N VAL A 26 19.98 -20.12 -22.69
CA VAL A 26 20.27 -19.06 -23.66
C VAL A 26 19.61 -19.37 -24.99
N GLY A 27 18.91 -18.40 -25.59
CA GLY A 27 18.20 -18.57 -26.86
C GLY A 27 18.97 -18.07 -28.09
N PHE A 28 19.08 -18.92 -29.11
CA PHE A 28 19.56 -18.60 -30.45
C PHE A 28 18.39 -18.63 -31.44
N VAL A 29 18.16 -17.54 -32.17
CA VAL A 29 17.01 -17.44 -33.09
C VAL A 29 17.42 -17.87 -34.50
N PHE A 30 16.75 -18.88 -35.04
CA PHE A 30 16.89 -19.39 -36.40
C PHE A 30 15.64 -19.02 -37.20
N CYS A 31 15.51 -17.72 -37.51
CA CYS A 31 14.40 -17.18 -38.28
C CYS A 31 14.89 -15.94 -39.03
N GLU A 32 15.05 -16.03 -40.34
CA GLU A 32 15.64 -14.96 -41.17
C GLU A 32 14.91 -13.62 -41.07
N LYS A 33 13.62 -13.63 -40.74
CA LYS A 33 12.80 -12.41 -40.55
C LYS A 33 13.09 -11.69 -39.22
N SER A 34 13.76 -12.35 -38.28
CA SER A 34 14.09 -11.79 -36.98
C SER A 34 15.36 -10.95 -37.05
N LYS A 35 15.33 -9.76 -36.42
CA LYS A 35 16.54 -8.94 -36.21
C LYS A 35 17.61 -9.66 -35.36
N ARG A 36 17.20 -10.70 -34.61
CA ARG A 36 18.06 -11.50 -33.73
C ARG A 36 18.51 -12.82 -34.37
N ASN A 37 18.31 -12.97 -35.69
CA ASN A 37 18.68 -14.17 -36.42
C ASN A 37 20.19 -14.46 -36.33
N VAL A 38 20.57 -15.70 -36.08
CA VAL A 38 21.96 -16.17 -36.15
C VAL A 38 22.11 -17.23 -37.23
N SER A 39 23.24 -17.20 -37.94
CA SER A 39 23.58 -18.30 -38.85
C SER A 39 24.00 -19.55 -38.07
N ARG A 40 23.86 -20.74 -38.67
CA ARG A 40 24.38 -22.00 -38.12
C ARG A 40 25.85 -21.89 -37.66
N LYS A 41 26.70 -21.28 -38.49
CA LYS A 41 28.12 -21.07 -38.17
C LYS A 41 28.32 -20.16 -36.96
N GLN A 42 27.52 -19.11 -36.85
CA GLN A 42 27.56 -18.17 -35.74
C GLN A 42 27.07 -18.83 -34.45
N ALA A 43 25.92 -19.51 -34.47
CA ALA A 43 25.38 -20.24 -33.32
C ALA A 43 26.37 -21.29 -32.80
N LYS A 44 27.00 -22.07 -33.70
CA LYS A 44 28.04 -23.05 -33.33
C LYS A 44 29.23 -22.41 -32.61
N LYS A 45 29.66 -21.24 -33.08
CA LYS A 45 30.72 -20.46 -32.43
C LYS A 45 30.27 -19.97 -31.04
N LEU A 46 29.10 -19.35 -30.93
CA LEU A 46 28.57 -18.85 -29.66
C LEU A 46 28.36 -19.98 -28.63
N LYS A 47 27.79 -21.12 -29.05
CA LYS A 47 27.63 -22.33 -28.21
C LYS A 47 28.96 -22.85 -27.70
N SER A 48 30.02 -22.85 -28.51
CA SER A 48 31.35 -23.28 -28.06
C SER A 48 31.98 -22.39 -26.97
N MET A 49 31.49 -21.15 -26.82
CA MET A 49 31.91 -20.23 -25.77
C MET A 49 31.03 -20.29 -24.52
N LEU A 50 29.85 -20.91 -24.63
CA LEU A 50 28.86 -20.97 -23.56
C LEU A 50 29.31 -21.95 -22.47
N ASN A 51 29.09 -21.60 -21.21
CA ASN A 51 29.36 -22.49 -20.08
C ASN A 51 28.55 -23.80 -20.27
N PRO A 52 29.16 -24.98 -20.14
CA PRO A 52 28.49 -26.27 -20.32
C PRO A 52 27.25 -26.51 -19.44
N GLU A 53 27.12 -25.80 -18.32
CA GLU A 53 25.94 -25.87 -17.44
C GLU A 53 24.72 -25.13 -18.02
N ILE A 54 24.92 -24.22 -18.98
CA ILE A 54 23.87 -23.43 -19.61
C ILE A 54 23.39 -24.13 -20.88
N LYS A 55 22.08 -24.37 -20.98
CA LYS A 55 21.48 -25.00 -22.16
C LYS A 55 21.19 -23.95 -23.24
N ALA A 56 21.60 -24.23 -24.47
CA ALA A 56 21.28 -23.48 -25.67
C ALA A 56 19.93 -23.93 -26.24
N VAL A 57 19.03 -22.98 -26.43
CA VAL A 57 17.69 -23.18 -26.97
C VAL A 57 17.66 -22.63 -28.39
N GLY A 58 17.36 -23.47 -29.39
CA GLY A 58 17.10 -23.02 -30.75
C GLY A 58 15.67 -22.52 -30.88
N VAL A 59 15.45 -21.29 -31.32
CA VAL A 59 14.12 -20.71 -31.51
C VAL A 59 13.75 -20.72 -32.98
N PHE A 60 12.68 -21.43 -33.31
CA PHE A 60 12.22 -21.67 -34.68
C PHE A 60 10.80 -21.13 -34.91
N VAL A 61 10.51 -20.79 -36.17
CA VAL A 61 9.18 -20.41 -36.63
C VAL A 61 8.90 -21.16 -37.93
N ASP A 62 8.10 -22.22 -37.83
CA ASP A 62 7.70 -23.06 -38.97
C ASP A 62 8.90 -23.62 -39.76
N ALA A 63 9.98 -23.97 -39.06
CA ALA A 63 11.16 -24.56 -39.69
C ALA A 63 10.92 -26.05 -40.04
N PRO A 64 11.59 -26.61 -41.06
CA PRO A 64 11.54 -28.04 -41.32
C PRO A 64 12.16 -28.85 -40.18
N GLU A 65 11.58 -30.02 -39.85
CA GLU A 65 12.07 -30.91 -38.78
C GLU A 65 13.55 -31.26 -38.96
N GLN A 66 13.97 -31.54 -40.20
CA GLN A 66 15.36 -31.91 -40.51
C GLN A 66 16.36 -30.79 -40.17
N GLU A 67 15.94 -29.52 -40.23
CA GLU A 67 16.78 -28.39 -39.84
C GLU A 67 16.99 -28.38 -38.32
N VAL A 68 15.92 -28.60 -37.55
CA VAL A 68 15.99 -28.66 -36.08
C VAL A 68 16.82 -29.85 -35.62
N GLU A 69 16.55 -31.04 -36.17
CA GLU A 69 17.28 -32.28 -35.88
C GLU A 69 18.76 -32.13 -36.13
N SER A 70 19.13 -31.62 -37.31
CA SER A 70 20.54 -31.47 -37.66
C SER A 70 21.28 -30.45 -36.80
N LEU A 71 20.61 -29.42 -36.26
CA LEU A 71 21.23 -28.51 -35.29
C LEU A 71 21.43 -29.16 -33.91
N PHE A 72 20.52 -30.05 -33.51
CA PHE A 72 20.63 -30.82 -32.28
C PHE A 72 21.73 -31.89 -32.38
N GLU A 73 21.77 -32.66 -33.46
CA GLU A 73 22.81 -33.67 -33.73
C GLU A 73 24.22 -33.05 -33.77
N GLU A 74 24.35 -31.82 -34.29
CA GLU A 74 25.60 -31.08 -34.28
C GLU A 74 25.97 -30.46 -32.93
N ASN A 75 25.16 -30.68 -31.89
CA ASN A 75 25.30 -30.12 -30.55
C ASN A 75 25.35 -28.58 -30.55
N ILE A 76 24.63 -27.95 -31.48
CA ILE A 76 24.50 -26.48 -31.55
C ILE A 76 23.40 -26.00 -30.60
N ILE A 77 22.37 -26.82 -30.42
CA ILE A 77 21.25 -26.59 -29.48
C ILE A 77 21.06 -27.83 -28.60
N ASP A 78 20.54 -27.63 -27.39
CA ASP A 78 20.17 -28.71 -26.47
C ASP A 78 18.63 -28.83 -26.31
N VAL A 79 17.88 -27.82 -26.75
CA VAL A 79 16.41 -27.75 -26.65
C VAL A 79 15.87 -27.01 -27.89
N ALA A 80 14.77 -27.47 -28.46
CA ALA A 80 14.05 -26.79 -29.53
C ALA A 80 12.86 -26.00 -28.98
N GLN A 81 12.81 -24.70 -29.23
CA GLN A 81 11.66 -23.84 -28.94
C GLN A 81 10.91 -23.52 -30.23
N LEU A 82 9.65 -23.94 -30.30
CA LEU A 82 8.76 -23.75 -31.43
C LEU A 82 7.84 -22.56 -31.17
N HIS A 83 7.83 -21.60 -32.10
CA HIS A 83 7.09 -20.34 -31.95
C HIS A 83 6.11 -20.09 -33.11
N GLY A 84 6.06 -20.99 -34.09
CA GLY A 84 5.15 -20.98 -35.23
C GLY A 84 3.85 -21.75 -34.99
N ASN A 85 3.30 -22.28 -36.07
CA ASN A 85 2.06 -23.06 -36.14
C ASN A 85 2.32 -24.56 -36.19
N GLU A 86 3.51 -25.01 -35.76
CA GLU A 86 3.87 -26.42 -35.69
C GLU A 86 2.87 -27.19 -34.83
N ASP A 87 2.36 -28.30 -35.34
CA ASP A 87 1.29 -29.09 -34.72
C ASP A 87 1.82 -30.21 -33.80
N GLU A 88 0.90 -30.98 -33.22
CA GLU A 88 1.25 -32.05 -32.29
C GLU A 88 1.99 -33.22 -32.93
N ASP A 89 1.84 -33.44 -34.23
CA ASP A 89 2.57 -34.51 -34.93
C ASP A 89 4.02 -34.08 -35.15
N TYR A 90 4.24 -32.81 -35.52
CA TYR A 90 5.58 -32.20 -35.57
C TYR A 90 6.28 -32.26 -34.21
N ILE A 91 5.59 -31.89 -33.13
CA ILE A 91 6.15 -31.91 -31.76
C ILE A 91 6.57 -33.32 -31.37
N LYS A 92 5.69 -34.32 -31.60
CA LYS A 92 5.99 -35.72 -31.27
C LYS A 92 7.14 -36.27 -32.10
N SER A 93 7.23 -35.94 -33.38
CA SER A 93 8.33 -36.36 -34.25
C SER A 93 9.70 -35.95 -33.67
N LEU A 94 9.83 -34.70 -33.23
CA LEU A 94 11.06 -34.22 -32.57
C LEU A 94 11.33 -34.92 -31.23
N MET A 95 10.28 -35.14 -30.43
CA MET A 95 10.41 -35.81 -29.13
C MET A 95 10.79 -37.29 -29.27
N ASP A 96 10.27 -37.99 -30.29
CA ASP A 96 10.63 -39.37 -30.61
C ASP A 96 12.12 -39.49 -31.00
N ASN A 97 12.68 -38.41 -31.56
CA ASN A 97 14.12 -38.25 -31.82
C ASN A 97 14.91 -37.75 -30.59
N ASN A 98 14.31 -37.77 -29.39
CA ASN A 98 14.88 -37.35 -28.11
C ASN A 98 15.29 -35.88 -28.04
N ILE A 99 14.67 -35.02 -28.85
CA ILE A 99 14.90 -33.58 -28.81
C ILE A 99 13.91 -32.96 -27.82
N PRO A 100 14.36 -32.32 -26.72
CA PRO A 100 13.45 -31.66 -25.80
C PRO A 100 12.77 -30.46 -26.46
N VAL A 101 11.45 -30.35 -26.30
CA VAL A 101 10.63 -29.34 -26.99
C VAL A 101 9.97 -28.37 -26.01
N ILE A 102 10.11 -27.07 -26.29
CA ILE A 102 9.32 -25.98 -25.71
C ILE A 102 8.34 -25.47 -26.77
N LYS A 103 7.02 -25.60 -26.57
CA LYS A 103 6.03 -25.02 -27.49
C LYS A 103 5.49 -23.68 -26.96
N THR A 104 5.52 -22.65 -27.79
CA THR A 104 5.00 -21.31 -27.44
C THR A 104 3.53 -21.17 -27.85
N PHE A 105 2.72 -20.62 -26.94
CA PHE A 105 1.32 -20.28 -27.17
C PHE A 105 1.08 -18.78 -26.92
N LYS A 106 0.22 -18.17 -27.74
CA LYS A 106 -0.11 -16.74 -27.61
C LYS A 106 -1.34 -16.59 -26.73
N VAL A 107 -1.27 -15.74 -25.71
CA VAL A 107 -2.39 -15.52 -24.77
C VAL A 107 -3.40 -14.54 -25.38
N THR A 108 -4.16 -15.02 -26.37
CA THR A 108 -5.16 -14.22 -27.10
C THR A 108 -6.60 -14.66 -26.86
N SER A 109 -6.83 -15.89 -26.38
CA SER A 109 -8.16 -16.45 -26.10
C SER A 109 -8.08 -17.64 -25.15
N ALA A 110 -9.22 -18.02 -24.55
CA ALA A 110 -9.31 -19.23 -23.70
C ALA A 110 -9.05 -20.54 -24.47
N GLU A 111 -9.35 -20.57 -25.78
CA GLU A 111 -9.08 -21.74 -26.63
C GLU A 111 -7.57 -22.03 -26.73
N GLU A 112 -6.74 -21.01 -26.81
CA GLU A 112 -5.27 -21.16 -26.86
C GLU A 112 -4.72 -21.71 -25.54
N LEU A 113 -5.29 -21.33 -24.39
CA LEU A 113 -4.93 -21.89 -23.09
C LEU A 113 -5.26 -23.39 -23.00
N ILE A 114 -6.43 -23.79 -23.52
CA ILE A 114 -6.82 -25.22 -23.58
C ILE A 114 -5.89 -26.01 -24.50
N LYS A 115 -5.46 -25.43 -25.63
CA LYS A 115 -4.47 -26.07 -26.52
C LYS A 115 -3.12 -26.22 -25.82
N ALA A 116 -2.67 -25.18 -25.12
CA ALA A 116 -1.41 -25.21 -24.38
C ALA A 116 -1.40 -26.33 -23.33
N GLU A 117 -2.47 -26.45 -22.55
CA GLU A 117 -2.60 -27.49 -21.51
C GLU A 117 -2.47 -28.91 -22.11
N LYS A 118 -3.06 -29.12 -23.29
CA LYS A 118 -3.10 -30.41 -23.98
C LYS A 118 -1.86 -30.75 -24.80
N SER A 119 -0.90 -29.83 -24.91
CA SER A 119 0.26 -30.04 -25.79
C SER A 119 1.17 -31.16 -25.28
N SER A 120 1.69 -31.96 -26.20
CA SER A 120 2.65 -33.04 -25.90
C SER A 120 4.06 -32.56 -25.56
N ALA A 121 4.39 -31.29 -25.83
CA ALA A 121 5.71 -30.72 -25.57
C ALA A 121 6.14 -30.87 -24.09
N ASP A 122 7.46 -31.02 -23.86
CA ASP A 122 8.04 -31.16 -22.51
C ASP A 122 7.72 -29.94 -21.61
N MET A 123 7.72 -28.75 -22.22
CA MET A 123 7.44 -27.49 -21.55
C MET A 123 6.60 -26.59 -22.46
N ILE A 124 5.70 -25.83 -21.87
CA ILE A 124 4.93 -24.81 -22.59
C ILE A 124 5.42 -23.42 -22.23
N MET A 125 5.35 -22.49 -23.17
CA MET A 125 5.70 -21.09 -22.95
C MET A 125 4.54 -20.19 -23.38
N PHE A 126 4.21 -19.20 -22.57
CA PHE A 126 3.20 -18.20 -22.91
C PHE A 126 3.84 -16.89 -23.32
N ASP A 127 3.41 -16.33 -24.45
CA ASP A 127 3.86 -15.04 -24.97
C ASP A 127 2.65 -14.12 -25.26
N ALA A 128 2.88 -12.81 -25.20
CA ALA A 128 1.87 -11.77 -25.38
C ALA A 128 1.29 -11.70 -26.80
N GLY A 129 2.01 -12.20 -27.80
CA GLY A 129 1.63 -12.14 -29.21
C GLY A 129 1.82 -10.74 -29.84
N ASN A 130 2.26 -10.74 -31.12
CA ASN A 130 2.56 -9.58 -31.98
C ASN A 130 3.69 -8.65 -31.50
N GLY A 131 4.94 -9.02 -31.81
CA GLY A 131 6.05 -8.05 -31.93
C GLY A 131 6.64 -7.53 -30.62
N GLU A 132 7.84 -6.96 -30.74
CA GLU A 132 8.72 -6.58 -29.63
C GLU A 132 8.02 -5.70 -28.58
N GLY A 133 8.01 -6.15 -27.31
CA GLY A 133 7.67 -5.30 -26.16
C GLY A 133 6.22 -5.35 -25.67
N ASN A 134 5.33 -6.09 -26.33
CA ASN A 134 3.95 -6.25 -25.84
C ASN A 134 3.88 -7.20 -24.64
N ARG A 135 3.01 -6.86 -23.67
CA ARG A 135 2.77 -7.62 -22.43
C ARG A 135 1.47 -8.41 -22.53
N ILE A 136 1.41 -9.55 -21.85
CA ILE A 136 0.14 -10.25 -21.60
C ILE A 136 -0.72 -9.32 -20.74
N LYS A 137 -1.89 -8.92 -21.26
CA LYS A 137 -2.74 -7.90 -20.64
C LYS A 137 -3.37 -8.34 -19.32
N ASP A 138 -3.64 -9.63 -19.19
CA ASP A 138 -4.22 -10.22 -17.97
C ASP A 138 -3.47 -11.50 -17.62
N LEU A 139 -2.51 -11.38 -16.70
CA LEU A 139 -1.72 -12.50 -16.21
C LEU A 139 -2.56 -13.50 -15.40
N ASN A 140 -3.71 -13.10 -14.84
CA ASN A 140 -4.55 -14.00 -14.06
C ASN A 140 -5.16 -15.12 -14.90
N LEU A 141 -5.23 -14.95 -16.22
CA LEU A 141 -5.65 -16.03 -17.12
C LEU A 141 -4.73 -17.25 -17.04
N LEU A 142 -3.46 -17.05 -16.66
CA LEU A 142 -2.48 -18.13 -16.56
C LEU A 142 -2.51 -18.86 -15.21
N THR A 143 -3.24 -18.36 -14.20
CA THR A 143 -3.36 -19.06 -12.91
C THR A 143 -4.21 -20.33 -13.01
N TYR A 144 -4.86 -20.56 -14.15
CA TYR A 144 -5.68 -21.75 -14.42
C TYR A 144 -4.90 -22.87 -15.13
N ILE A 145 -3.61 -22.67 -15.42
CA ILE A 145 -2.73 -23.68 -16.05
C ILE A 145 -2.17 -24.60 -14.96
N ASP A 146 -2.36 -25.91 -15.11
CA ASP A 146 -2.01 -26.91 -14.08
C ASP A 146 -0.74 -27.69 -14.42
N ARG A 147 0.15 -27.08 -15.21
CA ARG A 147 1.46 -27.64 -15.56
C ARG A 147 2.55 -26.57 -15.56
N PRO A 148 3.82 -26.96 -15.34
CA PRO A 148 4.95 -26.04 -15.44
C PRO A 148 4.97 -25.31 -16.78
N PHE A 149 5.18 -23.99 -16.75
CA PHE A 149 5.29 -23.17 -17.94
C PHE A 149 6.36 -22.08 -17.79
N ILE A 150 6.88 -21.63 -18.94
CA ILE A 150 7.75 -20.46 -19.03
C ILE A 150 6.90 -19.24 -19.39
N LEU A 151 7.10 -18.13 -18.69
CA LEU A 151 6.44 -16.87 -19.01
C LEU A 151 7.37 -15.99 -19.87
N ALA A 152 6.85 -15.53 -21.00
CA ALA A 152 7.53 -14.63 -21.93
C ALA A 152 6.66 -13.41 -22.25
N GLY A 153 7.20 -12.49 -23.04
CA GLY A 153 6.45 -11.36 -23.58
C GLY A 153 6.50 -10.09 -22.72
N GLY A 154 7.33 -9.12 -23.16
CA GLY A 154 7.38 -7.79 -22.54
C GLY A 154 7.97 -7.75 -21.12
N LEU A 155 8.63 -8.83 -20.68
CA LEU A 155 9.33 -8.89 -19.39
C LEU A 155 10.60 -8.03 -19.40
N ASN A 156 10.88 -7.38 -18.28
CA ASN A 156 12.06 -6.55 -18.00
C ASN A 156 12.32 -6.51 -16.48
N GLN A 157 13.37 -5.80 -16.06
CA GLN A 157 13.77 -5.69 -14.65
C GLN A 157 12.69 -5.08 -13.73
N GLU A 158 11.74 -4.30 -14.28
CA GLU A 158 10.74 -3.56 -13.51
C GLU A 158 9.48 -4.40 -13.25
N ASN A 159 9.17 -5.38 -14.12
CA ASN A 159 7.91 -6.13 -14.05
C ASN A 159 8.09 -7.64 -13.80
N VAL A 160 9.28 -8.20 -13.99
CA VAL A 160 9.46 -9.66 -13.93
C VAL A 160 9.15 -10.23 -12.56
N ALA A 161 9.48 -9.49 -11.49
CA ALA A 161 9.18 -9.90 -10.12
C ALA A 161 7.66 -9.97 -9.84
N GLU A 162 6.90 -8.98 -10.30
CA GLU A 162 5.43 -8.98 -10.19
C GLU A 162 4.81 -10.13 -10.99
N ALA A 163 5.33 -10.37 -12.19
CA ALA A 163 4.87 -11.45 -13.05
C ALA A 163 5.11 -12.84 -12.40
N ILE A 164 6.29 -13.05 -11.80
CA ILE A 164 6.61 -14.26 -11.05
C ILE A 164 5.69 -14.42 -9.83
N ASP A 165 5.47 -13.37 -9.03
CA ASP A 165 4.59 -13.42 -7.84
C ASP A 165 3.15 -13.76 -8.21
N THR A 166 2.68 -13.24 -9.35
CA THR A 166 1.29 -13.38 -9.81
C THR A 166 0.99 -14.80 -10.30
N VAL A 167 1.82 -15.36 -11.18
CA VAL A 167 1.50 -16.62 -11.87
C VAL A 167 2.43 -17.78 -11.54
N LYS A 168 3.48 -17.56 -10.75
CA LYS A 168 4.44 -18.56 -10.27
C LYS A 168 4.96 -19.49 -11.37
N PRO A 169 5.53 -18.95 -12.47
CA PRO A 169 5.96 -19.77 -13.59
C PRO A 169 7.18 -20.62 -13.22
N TYR A 170 7.40 -21.71 -13.96
CA TYR A 170 8.62 -22.51 -13.85
C TYR A 170 9.86 -21.72 -14.28
N GLY A 171 9.70 -20.88 -15.30
CA GLY A 171 10.77 -20.04 -15.82
C GLY A 171 10.27 -18.74 -16.41
N VAL A 172 11.18 -17.81 -16.63
CA VAL A 172 10.92 -16.56 -17.36
C VAL A 172 11.86 -16.44 -18.55
N ASP A 173 11.34 -15.97 -19.68
CA ASP A 173 12.06 -15.69 -20.90
C ASP A 173 12.10 -14.19 -21.17
N VAL A 174 13.30 -13.64 -21.37
CA VAL A 174 13.48 -12.23 -21.73
C VAL A 174 14.30 -12.07 -22.99
N SER A 175 13.85 -11.16 -23.87
CA SER A 175 14.53 -10.81 -25.10
C SER A 175 14.75 -9.31 -25.21
N SER A 176 13.74 -8.54 -25.64
CA SER A 176 13.87 -7.09 -25.84
C SER A 176 13.99 -6.28 -24.54
N GLY A 177 13.49 -6.78 -23.41
CA GLY A 177 13.56 -6.08 -22.11
C GLY A 177 14.99 -5.91 -21.56
N ILE A 178 15.96 -6.64 -22.11
CA ILE A 178 17.39 -6.55 -21.77
C ILE A 178 18.22 -5.91 -22.89
N GLU A 179 17.58 -5.16 -23.79
CA GLU A 179 18.26 -4.49 -24.90
C GLU A 179 18.35 -2.97 -24.73
N THR A 180 19.43 -2.41 -25.26
CA THR A 180 19.59 -0.97 -25.53
C THR A 180 20.02 -0.85 -26.99
N ASP A 181 19.33 -0.01 -27.77
CA ASP A 181 19.55 0.14 -29.22
C ASP A 181 19.59 -1.18 -30.00
N HIS A 182 18.66 -2.11 -29.66
CA HIS A 182 18.51 -3.44 -30.25
C HIS A 182 19.68 -4.42 -30.00
N LEU A 183 20.59 -4.09 -29.09
CA LEU A 183 21.69 -4.94 -28.66
C LEU A 183 21.52 -5.34 -27.21
N LYS A 184 21.95 -6.54 -26.81
CA LYS A 184 21.90 -6.95 -25.41
C LYS A 184 22.75 -6.02 -24.56
N ASP A 185 22.16 -5.51 -23.50
CA ASP A 185 22.78 -4.58 -22.58
C ASP A 185 23.18 -5.33 -21.31
N GLY A 186 24.48 -5.39 -21.04
CA GLY A 186 25.01 -6.15 -19.92
C GLY A 186 24.51 -5.67 -18.56
N TYR A 187 24.20 -4.37 -18.43
CA TYR A 187 23.60 -3.82 -17.21
C TYR A 187 22.14 -4.27 -17.07
N LYS A 188 21.34 -4.20 -18.14
CA LYS A 188 19.94 -4.67 -18.08
C LYS A 188 19.85 -6.19 -17.89
N MET A 189 20.77 -6.95 -18.47
CA MET A 189 20.89 -8.39 -18.22
C MET A 189 21.16 -8.69 -16.74
N ASP A 190 22.09 -7.95 -16.12
CA ASP A 190 22.39 -8.05 -14.69
C ASP A 190 21.17 -7.74 -13.83
N GLN A 191 20.52 -6.61 -14.08
CA GLN A 191 19.32 -6.19 -13.35
C GLN A 191 18.16 -7.16 -13.52
N PHE A 192 17.95 -7.71 -14.71
CA PHE A 192 16.92 -8.72 -14.94
C PHE A 192 17.21 -10.01 -14.19
N VAL A 193 18.43 -10.56 -14.31
CA VAL A 193 18.82 -11.79 -13.61
C VAL A 193 18.76 -11.59 -12.11
N LYS A 194 19.17 -10.43 -11.62
CA LYS A 194 19.03 -10.03 -10.22
C LYS A 194 17.56 -10.00 -9.80
N ALA A 195 16.69 -9.35 -10.56
CA ALA A 195 15.25 -9.28 -10.27
C ALA A 195 14.58 -10.66 -10.22
N VAL A 196 15.07 -11.66 -10.97
CA VAL A 196 14.54 -13.04 -10.94
C VAL A 196 15.17 -13.87 -9.82
N ARG A 197 16.48 -13.74 -9.56
CA ARG A 197 17.20 -14.57 -8.56
C ARG A 197 17.11 -14.06 -7.15
N GLU A 198 16.86 -12.78 -6.97
CA GLU A 198 16.41 -12.20 -5.70
C GLU A 198 14.98 -12.64 -5.35
N ASP A 199 14.56 -13.82 -5.84
CA ASP A 199 13.58 -14.74 -5.25
C ASP A 199 14.00 -15.28 -3.86
N VAL A 200 15.17 -14.89 -3.35
CA VAL A 200 15.21 -14.48 -1.93
C VAL A 200 14.92 -13.00 -1.90
N VAL A 201 13.64 -12.68 -2.03
CA VAL A 201 13.15 -11.42 -1.47
C VAL A 201 13.59 -11.53 -0.01
N PRO A 202 14.24 -10.54 0.62
CA PRO A 202 14.17 -10.45 2.07
C PRO A 202 12.67 -10.43 2.40
N ALA A 203 12.13 -11.61 2.72
CA ALA A 203 10.72 -12.00 2.68
C ALA A 203 9.75 -10.83 2.52
N LYS A 204 9.50 -10.34 1.28
CA LYS A 204 8.69 -9.13 0.97
C LYS A 204 8.61 -8.20 2.18
N SER A 205 9.75 -7.74 2.70
CA SER A 205 9.95 -7.50 4.15
C SER A 205 8.62 -7.20 4.84
N LYS A 206 8.03 -8.21 5.51
CA LYS A 206 6.62 -8.21 5.90
C LYS A 206 6.16 -6.82 6.36
N GLY A 207 5.07 -6.35 5.73
CA GLY A 207 4.44 -5.10 6.12
C GLY A 207 5.14 -3.83 5.70
N ARG A 208 5.70 -3.80 4.48
CA ARG A 208 6.28 -2.58 3.91
C ARG A 208 5.52 -2.00 2.73
N PHE A 209 5.59 -0.68 2.66
CA PHE A 209 5.13 0.16 1.55
C PHE A 209 6.36 0.87 0.97
N GLY A 210 6.90 0.34 -0.13
CA GLY A 210 8.24 0.72 -0.58
C GLY A 210 9.28 0.46 0.51
N VAL A 211 10.00 1.51 0.93
CA VAL A 211 11.00 1.41 2.01
C VAL A 211 10.41 1.50 3.42
N HIS A 212 9.18 2.01 3.55
CA HIS A 212 8.52 2.34 4.82
C HIS A 212 7.76 1.14 5.40
N GLY A 213 7.43 1.18 6.69
CA GLY A 213 6.71 0.13 7.42
C GLY A 213 7.65 -0.81 8.17
N GLY A 214 7.36 -2.11 8.16
CA GLY A 214 8.13 -3.15 8.84
C GLY A 214 7.73 -3.36 10.30
N GLN A 215 8.56 -4.13 11.03
CA GLN A 215 8.33 -4.54 12.41
C GLN A 215 9.59 -4.25 13.25
N TYR A 216 9.81 -2.99 13.60
CA TYR A 216 10.96 -2.54 14.38
C TYR A 216 10.66 -2.55 15.89
N ILE A 217 10.29 -3.72 16.40
CA ILE A 217 9.88 -3.95 17.78
C ILE A 217 10.79 -4.94 18.49
N PRO A 218 10.81 -4.97 19.84
CA PRO A 218 11.51 -6.00 20.59
C PRO A 218 10.96 -7.39 20.29
N GLU A 219 11.84 -8.41 20.35
CA GLU A 219 11.48 -9.82 20.14
C GLU A 219 10.31 -10.27 21.03
N THR A 220 10.19 -9.71 22.23
CA THR A 220 9.11 -10.02 23.18
C THR A 220 7.71 -9.68 22.66
N LEU A 221 7.58 -8.77 21.69
CA LEU A 221 6.30 -8.42 21.04
C LEU A 221 6.06 -9.18 19.73
N MET A 222 7.06 -9.88 19.19
CA MET A 222 6.93 -10.53 17.88
C MET A 222 5.82 -11.58 17.85
N ASN A 223 5.68 -12.38 18.93
CA ASN A 223 4.61 -13.37 19.03
C ASN A 223 3.21 -12.72 18.99
N ALA A 224 3.00 -11.64 19.75
CA ALA A 224 1.71 -10.92 19.79
C ALA A 224 1.33 -10.35 18.43
N VAL A 225 2.33 -9.82 17.71
CA VAL A 225 2.15 -9.24 16.39
C VAL A 225 1.94 -10.30 15.32
N MET A 226 2.60 -11.45 15.41
CA MET A 226 2.36 -12.59 14.52
C MET A 226 0.97 -13.19 14.74
N GLU A 227 0.53 -13.35 15.99
CA GLU A 227 -0.82 -13.78 16.36
C GLU A 227 -1.87 -12.84 15.75
N LEU A 228 -1.67 -11.53 15.88
CA LEU A 228 -2.53 -10.51 15.30
C LEU A 228 -2.55 -10.55 13.77
N GLU A 229 -1.38 -10.73 13.13
CA GLU A 229 -1.27 -10.84 11.67
C GLU A 229 -2.03 -12.05 11.14
N GLU A 230 -1.86 -13.21 11.78
CA GLU A 230 -2.54 -14.45 11.40
C GLU A 230 -4.06 -14.32 11.57
N ALA A 231 -4.51 -13.84 12.74
CA ALA A 231 -5.92 -13.62 13.02
C ALA A 231 -6.54 -12.64 12.01
N TYR A 232 -5.87 -11.52 11.74
CA TYR A 232 -6.37 -10.54 10.77
C TYR A 232 -6.46 -11.12 9.36
N ASN A 233 -5.42 -11.83 8.90
CA ASN A 233 -5.41 -12.44 7.57
C ASN A 233 -6.51 -13.48 7.38
N HIS A 234 -6.90 -14.17 8.45
CA HIS A 234 -8.05 -15.05 8.47
C HIS A 234 -9.37 -14.25 8.43
N TYR A 235 -9.62 -13.40 9.43
CA TYR A 235 -10.92 -12.76 9.64
C TYR A 235 -11.28 -11.70 8.60
N LYS A 236 -10.29 -11.06 7.94
CA LYS A 236 -10.58 -10.09 6.87
C LYS A 236 -11.39 -10.71 5.72
N ASN A 237 -11.25 -12.02 5.49
CA ASN A 237 -11.96 -12.78 4.46
C ASN A 237 -13.13 -13.61 5.02
N ASP A 238 -13.34 -13.60 6.34
CA ASP A 238 -14.38 -14.38 6.99
C ASP A 238 -15.76 -13.69 6.82
N PRO A 239 -16.77 -14.35 6.22
CA PRO A 239 -18.07 -13.74 5.99
C PRO A 239 -18.82 -13.36 7.28
N GLU A 240 -18.64 -14.14 8.34
CA GLU A 240 -19.33 -13.89 9.61
C GLU A 240 -18.75 -12.66 10.32
N PHE A 241 -17.42 -12.56 10.42
CA PHE A 241 -16.73 -11.37 10.92
C PHE A 241 -17.13 -10.11 10.17
N ASN A 242 -17.13 -10.17 8.83
CA ASN A 242 -17.50 -9.02 7.99
C ASN A 242 -18.97 -8.63 8.17
N ARG A 243 -19.88 -9.60 8.37
CA ARG A 243 -21.28 -9.34 8.69
C ARG A 243 -21.43 -8.66 10.05
N GLU A 244 -20.81 -9.20 11.10
CA GLU A 244 -20.83 -8.61 12.46
C GLU A 244 -20.23 -7.21 12.49
N LEU A 245 -19.08 -7.00 11.83
CA LEU A 245 -18.48 -5.67 11.73
C LEU A 245 -19.39 -4.69 11.00
N LYS A 246 -20.03 -5.12 9.92
CA LYS A 246 -21.00 -4.30 9.19
C LYS A 246 -22.20 -3.94 10.06
N GLU A 247 -22.75 -4.88 10.81
CA GLU A 247 -23.85 -4.64 11.76
C GLU A 247 -23.45 -3.61 12.82
N LEU A 248 -22.25 -3.73 13.41
CA LEU A 248 -21.71 -2.73 14.34
C LEU A 248 -21.55 -1.35 13.69
N LEU A 249 -21.04 -1.28 12.47
CA LEU A 249 -20.86 -0.03 11.76
C LEU A 249 -22.21 0.64 11.44
N ASP A 250 -23.17 -0.13 10.95
CA ASP A 250 -24.47 0.39 10.52
C ASP A 250 -25.37 0.75 11.72
N GLU A 251 -25.55 -0.17 12.66
CA GLU A 251 -26.53 -0.03 13.74
C GLU A 251 -25.99 0.73 14.95
N TYR A 252 -24.69 0.61 15.25
CA TYR A 252 -24.08 1.21 16.43
C TYR A 252 -23.26 2.48 16.09
N ALA A 253 -22.42 2.44 15.06
CA ALA A 253 -21.64 3.62 14.67
C ALA A 253 -22.42 4.64 13.85
N GLY A 254 -23.54 4.23 13.23
CA GLY A 254 -24.42 5.09 12.44
C GLY A 254 -23.97 5.28 10.99
N ARG A 255 -23.37 4.26 10.38
CA ARG A 255 -22.93 4.29 8.97
C ARG A 255 -24.08 3.97 8.00
N PRO A 256 -24.01 4.42 6.73
CA PRO A 256 -22.96 5.25 6.13
C PRO A 256 -22.99 6.69 6.62
N SER A 257 -21.83 7.31 6.80
CA SER A 257 -21.77 8.73 7.15
C SER A 257 -22.14 9.60 5.95
N LEU A 258 -22.69 10.79 6.18
CA LEU A 258 -23.22 11.63 5.10
C LEU A 258 -22.11 12.25 4.24
N LEU A 259 -22.40 12.44 2.95
CA LEU A 259 -21.64 13.33 2.06
C LEU A 259 -22.47 14.60 1.83
N TYR A 260 -22.11 15.68 2.52
CA TYR A 260 -22.87 16.92 2.57
C TYR A 260 -22.33 17.93 1.55
N TYR A 261 -23.19 18.46 0.67
CA TYR A 261 -22.81 19.56 -0.22
C TYR A 261 -22.79 20.88 0.55
N ALA A 262 -21.59 21.43 0.80
CA ALA A 262 -21.38 22.68 1.50
C ALA A 262 -21.64 23.87 0.56
N LYS A 263 -22.93 24.12 0.32
CA LYS A 263 -23.40 25.09 -0.66
C LYS A 263 -22.94 26.50 -0.33
N LYS A 264 -23.04 26.93 0.94
CA LYS A 264 -22.68 28.30 1.32
C LYS A 264 -21.16 28.51 1.21
N MET A 265 -20.36 27.54 1.63
CA MET A 265 -18.91 27.55 1.47
C MET A 265 -18.51 27.56 0.00
N THR A 266 -19.19 26.77 -0.84
CA THR A 266 -18.96 26.76 -2.30
C THR A 266 -19.25 28.14 -2.93
N GLU A 267 -20.39 28.73 -2.58
CA GLU A 267 -20.81 30.05 -3.08
C GLU A 267 -19.88 31.17 -2.60
N ASP A 268 -19.50 31.14 -1.33
CA ASP A 268 -18.61 32.13 -0.69
C ASP A 268 -17.19 32.10 -1.27
N LEU A 269 -16.63 30.91 -1.51
CA LEU A 269 -15.29 30.76 -2.07
C LEU A 269 -15.24 30.92 -3.60
N GLY A 270 -16.39 30.88 -4.28
CA GLY A 270 -16.53 31.26 -5.69
C GLY A 270 -15.89 30.31 -6.73
N GLY A 271 -15.40 29.13 -6.30
CA GLY A 271 -14.68 28.17 -7.14
C GLY A 271 -15.32 26.77 -7.17
N ALA A 272 -14.52 25.72 -6.99
CA ALA A 272 -14.99 24.32 -7.03
C ALA A 272 -16.15 24.02 -6.05
N LYS A 273 -16.98 23.04 -6.41
CA LYS A 273 -18.00 22.46 -5.53
C LYS A 273 -17.34 21.74 -4.36
N ILE A 274 -17.80 21.99 -3.14
CA ILE A 274 -17.22 21.40 -1.93
C ILE A 274 -18.22 20.45 -1.27
N TYR A 275 -17.78 19.21 -1.05
CA TYR A 275 -18.49 18.19 -0.30
C TYR A 275 -17.75 17.85 0.98
N LEU A 276 -18.47 17.75 2.09
CA LEU A 276 -17.95 17.35 3.39
C LEU A 276 -18.34 15.90 3.68
N LYS A 277 -17.35 15.03 3.86
CA LYS A 277 -17.56 13.66 4.36
C LYS A 277 -17.67 13.69 5.89
N ARG A 278 -18.87 13.45 6.41
CA ARG A 278 -19.31 13.79 7.77
C ARG A 278 -19.01 12.71 8.82
N GLU A 279 -17.73 12.38 9.01
CA GLU A 279 -17.31 11.45 10.08
C GLU A 279 -17.49 12.03 11.50
N ASP A 280 -17.74 13.34 11.60
CA ASP A 280 -18.13 14.03 12.84
C ASP A 280 -19.49 13.58 13.41
N LEU A 281 -20.34 12.99 12.57
CA LEU A 281 -21.66 12.47 12.96
C LEU A 281 -21.63 11.03 13.45
N ASN A 282 -20.52 10.31 13.29
CA ASN A 282 -20.42 8.95 13.78
C ASN A 282 -20.61 8.91 15.30
N HIS A 283 -21.09 7.79 15.83
CA HIS A 283 -21.08 7.56 17.27
C HIS A 283 -19.68 7.81 17.86
N THR A 284 -19.62 8.31 19.08
CA THR A 284 -18.45 8.90 19.76
C THR A 284 -17.96 10.26 19.23
N GLY A 285 -18.27 10.61 17.97
CA GLY A 285 -18.04 11.93 17.36
C GLY A 285 -16.83 12.01 16.42
N SER A 286 -16.28 10.89 15.95
CA SER A 286 -15.17 10.89 14.99
C SER A 286 -15.04 9.59 14.19
N HIS A 287 -14.16 9.62 13.18
CA HIS A 287 -13.75 8.44 12.40
C HIS A 287 -13.08 7.32 13.24
N LYS A 288 -12.64 7.60 14.48
CA LYS A 288 -11.89 6.60 15.29
C LYS A 288 -12.71 5.35 15.59
N ILE A 289 -14.04 5.49 15.72
CA ILE A 289 -14.94 4.37 16.01
C ILE A 289 -14.89 3.26 14.95
N ASN A 290 -14.61 3.59 13.67
CA ASN A 290 -14.50 2.60 12.59
C ASN A 290 -13.40 1.58 12.89
N ASN A 291 -12.20 2.09 13.17
CA ASN A 291 -11.02 1.29 13.51
C ASN A 291 -11.24 0.50 14.80
N VAL A 292 -11.76 1.17 15.83
CA VAL A 292 -11.90 0.55 17.14
C VAL A 292 -12.89 -0.59 17.13
N LEU A 293 -14.05 -0.45 16.47
CA LEU A 293 -15.01 -1.56 16.36
C LEU A 293 -14.40 -2.76 15.64
N GLY A 294 -13.65 -2.53 14.55
CA GLY A 294 -12.92 -3.58 13.84
C GLY A 294 -11.88 -4.29 14.71
N GLN A 295 -11.03 -3.53 15.41
CA GLN A 295 -10.00 -4.11 16.27
C GLN A 295 -10.56 -4.79 17.52
N ALA A 296 -11.59 -4.23 18.15
CA ALA A 296 -12.20 -4.82 19.34
C ALA A 296 -12.95 -6.12 18.99
N LEU A 297 -13.63 -6.15 17.84
CA LEU A 297 -14.22 -7.39 17.33
C LEU A 297 -13.15 -8.44 17.01
N LEU A 298 -12.05 -8.04 16.37
CA LEU A 298 -10.92 -8.91 16.08
C LEU A 298 -10.31 -9.48 17.37
N ALA A 299 -10.06 -8.63 18.36
CA ALA A 299 -9.57 -9.03 19.68
C ALA A 299 -10.50 -10.05 20.37
N LYS A 300 -11.81 -9.82 20.30
CA LYS A 300 -12.82 -10.75 20.83
C LYS A 300 -12.77 -12.10 20.11
N LYS A 301 -12.63 -12.12 18.78
CA LYS A 301 -12.51 -13.35 17.99
C LYS A 301 -11.18 -14.10 18.27
N MET A 302 -10.13 -13.37 18.61
CA MET A 302 -8.86 -13.92 19.12
C MET A 302 -8.95 -14.44 20.57
N GLY A 303 -10.10 -14.29 21.25
CA GLY A 303 -10.28 -14.71 22.64
C GLY A 303 -9.69 -13.76 23.68
N LYS A 304 -9.24 -12.57 23.28
CA LYS A 304 -8.76 -11.53 24.20
C LYS A 304 -9.95 -10.97 24.99
N THR A 305 -9.72 -10.64 26.25
CA THR A 305 -10.75 -10.14 27.19
C THR A 305 -10.48 -8.70 27.63
N ARG A 306 -9.32 -8.15 27.26
CA ARG A 306 -8.87 -6.82 27.64
C ARG A 306 -8.36 -6.03 26.44
N LEU A 307 -8.67 -4.74 26.42
CA LEU A 307 -8.14 -3.76 25.47
C LEU A 307 -7.26 -2.75 26.19
N ILE A 308 -6.11 -2.45 25.60
CA ILE A 308 -5.31 -1.27 25.95
C ILE A 308 -5.24 -0.31 24.76
N ALA A 309 -5.15 0.99 25.03
CA ALA A 309 -4.96 2.01 23.99
C ALA A 309 -4.18 3.21 24.52
N GLU A 310 -3.55 3.95 23.62
CA GLU A 310 -3.02 5.29 23.85
C GLU A 310 -4.07 6.36 23.52
N THR A 311 -3.93 7.59 24.01
CA THR A 311 -4.70 8.71 23.45
C THR A 311 -4.04 10.06 23.74
N GLY A 312 -4.20 11.01 22.81
CA GLY A 312 -3.81 12.42 22.97
C GLY A 312 -5.06 13.26 23.22
N ALA A 313 -5.72 13.70 22.15
CA ALA A 313 -6.99 14.45 22.23
C ALA A 313 -8.17 13.72 22.94
N GLY A 314 -8.01 12.46 23.35
CA GLY A 314 -9.02 11.69 24.08
C GLY A 314 -10.01 10.92 23.18
N GLN A 315 -10.16 11.27 21.91
CA GLN A 315 -11.15 10.65 21.01
C GLN A 315 -10.92 9.15 20.76
N HIS A 316 -9.66 8.73 20.56
CA HIS A 316 -9.35 7.30 20.40
C HIS A 316 -9.60 6.53 21.69
N GLY A 317 -9.17 7.08 22.84
CA GLY A 317 -9.46 6.50 24.15
C GLY A 317 -10.96 6.34 24.43
N VAL A 318 -11.77 7.37 24.15
CA VAL A 318 -13.24 7.31 24.28
C VAL A 318 -13.83 6.25 23.34
N ALA A 319 -13.36 6.15 22.10
CA ALA A 319 -13.81 5.12 21.17
C ALA A 319 -13.46 3.71 21.68
N THR A 320 -12.23 3.47 22.13
CA THR A 320 -11.78 2.19 22.71
C THR A 320 -12.59 1.81 23.94
N ALA A 321 -12.80 2.75 24.87
CA ALA A 321 -13.64 2.52 26.04
C ALA A 321 -15.10 2.19 25.65
N THR A 322 -15.62 2.83 24.61
CA THR A 322 -16.98 2.58 24.10
C THR A 322 -17.10 1.15 23.55
N ALA A 323 -16.16 0.72 22.71
CA ALA A 323 -16.20 -0.63 22.14
C ALA A 323 -15.94 -1.71 23.20
N ALA A 324 -15.04 -1.45 24.16
CA ALA A 324 -14.80 -2.36 25.27
C ALA A 324 -16.07 -2.55 26.12
N ALA A 325 -16.74 -1.46 26.49
CA ALA A 325 -18.00 -1.52 27.23
C ALA A 325 -19.09 -2.29 26.46
N LEU A 326 -19.21 -2.04 25.14
CA LEU A 326 -20.16 -2.73 24.27
C LEU A 326 -19.90 -4.25 24.20
N LEU A 327 -18.64 -4.65 24.11
CA LEU A 327 -18.24 -6.04 23.90
C LEU A 327 -17.92 -6.80 25.19
N GLY A 328 -18.05 -6.16 26.35
CA GLY A 328 -17.81 -6.76 27.67
C GLY A 328 -16.33 -7.01 27.94
N MET A 329 -15.46 -6.10 27.53
CA MET A 329 -14.00 -6.20 27.68
C MET A 329 -13.49 -5.23 28.75
N GLU A 330 -12.44 -5.62 29.48
CA GLU A 330 -11.67 -4.69 30.32
C GLU A 330 -10.99 -3.63 29.43
N CYS A 331 -10.92 -2.36 29.87
CA CYS A 331 -10.29 -1.30 29.10
C CYS A 331 -9.36 -0.44 29.95
N VAL A 332 -8.11 -0.28 29.50
CA VAL A 332 -7.14 0.65 30.09
C VAL A 332 -6.61 1.59 29.02
N VAL A 333 -6.67 2.90 29.28
CA VAL A 333 -6.22 3.94 28.35
C VAL A 333 -5.05 4.71 28.95
N PHE A 334 -3.94 4.75 28.23
CA PHE A 334 -2.77 5.56 28.55
C PHE A 334 -2.90 6.94 27.91
N MET A 335 -2.70 8.00 28.69
CA MET A 335 -2.86 9.37 28.22
C MET A 335 -1.79 10.26 28.85
N GLY A 336 -1.12 11.09 28.06
CA GLY A 336 -0.12 12.03 28.58
C GLY A 336 -0.70 12.93 29.66
N LYS A 337 0.05 13.19 30.74
CA LYS A 337 -0.44 13.98 31.88
C LYS A 337 -0.91 15.37 31.45
N GLU A 338 -0.20 16.05 30.54
CA GLU A 338 -0.66 17.34 30.01
C GLU A 338 -1.97 17.20 29.24
N ASP A 339 -2.12 16.15 28.43
CA ASP A 339 -3.33 15.89 27.68
C ASP A 339 -4.52 15.58 28.60
N THR A 340 -4.30 14.88 29.73
CA THR A 340 -5.37 14.60 30.70
C THR A 340 -5.98 15.87 31.30
N GLU A 341 -5.17 16.92 31.45
CA GLU A 341 -5.61 18.22 31.97
C GLU A 341 -6.31 19.04 30.90
N ARG A 342 -5.72 19.10 29.70
CA ARG A 342 -6.30 19.84 28.55
C ARG A 342 -7.61 19.23 28.04
N GLN A 343 -7.81 17.92 28.22
CA GLN A 343 -8.94 17.15 27.69
C GLN A 343 -9.72 16.43 28.80
N ALA A 344 -9.91 17.10 29.94
CA ALA A 344 -10.57 16.55 31.13
C ALA A 344 -11.96 15.93 30.84
N LEU A 345 -12.74 16.54 29.92
CA LEU A 345 -14.03 16.01 29.50
C LEU A 345 -13.92 14.60 28.90
N ASN A 346 -12.93 14.34 28.05
CA ASN A 346 -12.73 13.02 27.45
C ASN A 346 -12.20 12.02 28.47
N VAL A 347 -11.38 12.44 29.44
CA VAL A 347 -10.97 11.60 30.59
C VAL A 347 -12.19 11.15 31.39
N TYR A 348 -13.11 12.07 31.68
CA TYR A 348 -14.35 11.76 32.38
C TYR A 348 -15.23 10.79 31.57
N ARG A 349 -15.39 11.02 30.26
CA ARG A 349 -16.15 10.13 29.36
C ARG A 349 -15.59 8.71 29.34
N MET A 350 -14.27 8.54 29.30
CA MET A 350 -13.63 7.21 29.35
C MET A 350 -13.95 6.50 30.67
N ARG A 351 -13.84 7.19 31.81
CA ARG A 351 -14.18 6.63 33.14
C ARG A 351 -15.66 6.27 33.25
N LEU A 352 -16.55 7.10 32.69
CA LEU A 352 -17.99 6.83 32.65
C LEU A 352 -18.31 5.54 31.86
N LEU A 353 -17.52 5.24 30.84
CA LEU A 353 -17.60 4.01 30.04
C LEU A 353 -16.93 2.80 30.73
N GLY A 354 -16.41 2.97 31.95
CA GLY A 354 -15.78 1.89 32.72
C GLY A 354 -14.31 1.65 32.42
N ALA A 355 -13.66 2.50 31.62
CA ALA A 355 -12.23 2.38 31.36
C ALA A 355 -11.39 2.98 32.49
N GLU A 356 -10.26 2.35 32.80
CA GLU A 356 -9.20 2.95 33.61
C GLU A 356 -8.40 3.92 32.73
N VAL A 357 -8.07 5.10 33.27
CA VAL A 357 -7.25 6.10 32.56
C VAL A 357 -5.97 6.34 33.35
N ILE A 358 -4.84 5.95 32.77
CA ILE A 358 -3.51 6.03 33.38
C ILE A 358 -2.79 7.29 32.84
N PRO A 359 -2.53 8.30 33.68
CA PRO A 359 -1.77 9.48 33.29
C PRO A 359 -0.27 9.15 33.17
N VAL A 360 0.29 9.36 31.98
CA VAL A 360 1.71 9.14 31.69
C VAL A 360 2.50 10.42 31.98
N THR A 361 3.46 10.32 32.90
CA THR A 361 4.28 11.45 33.38
C THR A 361 5.73 11.41 32.88
N SER A 362 6.10 10.36 32.15
CA SER A 362 7.42 10.21 31.55
C SER A 362 7.58 11.12 30.31
N GLY A 363 8.83 11.47 30.01
CA GLY A 363 9.17 12.21 28.79
C GLY A 363 8.54 13.60 28.74
N THR A 364 7.85 13.89 27.64
CA THR A 364 7.10 15.14 27.43
C THR A 364 5.69 15.08 28.01
N ALA A 365 5.26 13.93 28.54
CA ALA A 365 3.92 13.70 29.06
C ALA A 365 2.79 13.99 28.05
N THR A 366 3.02 13.62 26.78
CA THR A 366 2.06 13.76 25.66
C THR A 366 1.81 12.42 24.95
N LEU A 367 1.09 12.44 23.81
CA LEU A 367 0.74 11.25 23.01
C LEU A 367 1.91 10.29 22.73
N LYS A 368 3.11 10.79 22.41
CA LYS A 368 4.25 9.90 22.10
C LYS A 368 4.64 9.01 23.29
N ASP A 369 4.57 9.57 24.50
CA ASP A 369 4.93 8.88 25.74
C ASP A 369 3.83 7.88 26.10
N ALA A 370 2.56 8.21 25.85
CA ALA A 370 1.43 7.29 25.99
C ALA A 370 1.52 6.07 25.06
N VAL A 371 1.93 6.24 23.80
CA VAL A 371 2.20 5.11 22.89
C VAL A 371 3.28 4.20 23.46
N SER A 372 4.37 4.77 23.99
CA SER A 372 5.49 4.02 24.55
C SER A 372 5.07 3.20 25.78
N GLU A 373 4.27 3.77 26.68
CA GLU A 373 3.73 3.05 27.84
C GLU A 373 2.70 1.99 27.45
N ALA A 374 1.84 2.25 26.46
CA ALA A 374 0.90 1.23 25.96
C ALA A 374 1.63 0.03 25.34
N MET A 375 2.68 0.25 24.53
CA MET A 375 3.51 -0.83 24.00
C MET A 375 4.23 -1.60 25.13
N ARG A 376 4.71 -0.89 26.16
CA ARG A 376 5.34 -1.52 27.33
C ARG A 376 4.32 -2.38 28.09
N GLU A 377 3.14 -1.88 28.38
CA GLU A 377 2.07 -2.65 29.01
C GLU A 377 1.70 -3.87 28.17
N TRP A 378 1.68 -3.74 26.85
CA TRP A 378 1.38 -4.89 26.00
C TRP A 378 2.39 -6.02 26.22
N THR A 379 3.68 -5.70 26.40
CA THR A 379 4.72 -6.73 26.68
C THR A 379 4.52 -7.48 28.00
N THR A 380 3.82 -6.91 28.98
CA THR A 380 3.69 -7.51 30.31
C THR A 380 2.55 -8.53 30.38
N ARG A 381 1.52 -8.38 29.54
CA ARG A 381 0.27 -9.18 29.61
C ARG A 381 -0.31 -9.45 28.22
N ILE A 382 0.39 -10.23 27.37
CA ILE A 382 -0.01 -10.48 25.96
C ILE A 382 -1.22 -11.44 25.83
N ASP A 383 -1.31 -12.43 26.72
CA ASP A 383 -2.20 -13.59 26.53
C ASP A 383 -3.68 -13.20 26.40
N ASP A 384 -4.14 -12.24 27.21
CA ASP A 384 -5.54 -11.80 27.26
C ASP A 384 -5.77 -10.35 26.81
N THR A 385 -4.71 -9.61 26.46
CA THR A 385 -4.76 -8.19 26.11
C THR A 385 -4.46 -7.94 24.64
N HIS A 386 -5.34 -7.19 23.99
CA HIS A 386 -5.09 -6.60 22.67
C HIS A 386 -4.74 -5.12 22.77
N TYR A 387 -3.68 -4.69 22.09
CA TYR A 387 -3.36 -3.28 21.93
C TYR A 387 -4.15 -2.69 20.76
N CYS A 388 -5.19 -1.90 21.08
CA CYS A 388 -6.01 -1.19 20.11
C CYS A 388 -5.30 0.09 19.65
N LEU A 389 -4.39 -0.02 18.68
CA LEU A 389 -3.58 1.10 18.19
C LEU A 389 -4.45 2.09 17.38
N GLY A 390 -4.29 3.40 17.65
CA GLY A 390 -5.26 4.42 17.25
C GLY A 390 -5.09 5.07 15.88
N SER A 391 -4.04 4.73 15.12
CA SER A 391 -3.76 5.32 13.81
C SER A 391 -3.03 4.34 12.88
N VAL A 392 -2.75 4.72 11.63
CA VAL A 392 -1.96 3.90 10.70
C VAL A 392 -0.46 3.99 10.97
N MET A 393 -0.09 3.89 12.24
CA MET A 393 1.29 3.85 12.72
C MET A 393 1.58 2.50 13.38
N GLY A 394 2.76 2.34 13.95
CA GLY A 394 3.12 1.09 14.61
C GLY A 394 3.73 0.06 13.67
N PRO A 395 4.21 -1.07 14.23
CA PRO A 395 4.70 -2.18 13.43
C PRO A 395 3.56 -2.78 12.60
N HIS A 396 3.90 -3.39 11.46
CA HIS A 396 2.97 -4.29 10.79
C HIS A 396 2.48 -5.39 11.75
N PRO A 397 1.18 -5.73 11.78
CA PRO A 397 0.15 -5.41 10.79
C PRO A 397 -0.70 -4.16 11.05
N PHE A 398 -0.42 -3.36 12.09
CA PHE A 398 -1.30 -2.24 12.48
C PHE A 398 -1.60 -1.24 11.36
N PRO A 399 -0.61 -0.73 10.58
CA PRO A 399 -0.91 0.21 9.49
C PRO A 399 -1.93 -0.34 8.50
N THR A 400 -1.81 -1.62 8.13
CA THR A 400 -2.71 -2.32 7.20
C THR A 400 -4.11 -2.50 7.81
N ILE A 401 -4.18 -3.00 9.04
CA ILE A 401 -5.44 -3.24 9.76
C ILE A 401 -6.24 -1.93 9.91
N VAL A 402 -5.57 -0.90 10.41
CA VAL A 402 -6.22 0.38 10.68
C VAL A 402 -6.68 1.05 9.38
N ARG A 403 -5.89 0.96 8.30
CA ARG A 403 -6.30 1.42 6.97
C ARG A 403 -7.56 0.70 6.50
N ASP A 404 -7.57 -0.62 6.55
CA ASP A 404 -8.67 -1.42 6.00
C ASP A 404 -9.98 -1.16 6.76
N PHE A 405 -9.93 -1.02 8.09
CA PHE A 405 -11.10 -0.62 8.88
C PHE A 405 -11.53 0.84 8.65
N GLN A 406 -10.63 1.72 8.22
CA GLN A 406 -10.96 3.10 7.85
C GLN A 406 -11.36 3.28 6.38
N ALA A 407 -11.07 2.31 5.50
CA ALA A 407 -11.36 2.38 4.07
C ALA A 407 -12.86 2.51 3.75
N VAL A 408 -13.72 2.20 4.72
CA VAL A 408 -15.16 2.48 4.65
C VAL A 408 -15.48 3.95 4.31
N ILE A 409 -14.64 4.90 4.74
CA ILE A 409 -14.80 6.33 4.46
C ILE A 409 -14.74 6.60 2.95
N SER A 410 -13.66 6.15 2.29
CA SER A 410 -13.50 6.32 0.84
C SER A 410 -14.51 5.49 0.05
N ARG A 411 -14.84 4.28 0.53
CA ARG A 411 -15.83 3.40 -0.12
C ARG A 411 -17.19 4.09 -0.24
N GLU A 412 -17.64 4.66 0.88
CA GLU A 412 -18.92 5.40 0.91
C GLU A 412 -18.84 6.71 0.15
N SER A 413 -17.81 7.53 0.37
CA SER A 413 -17.71 8.82 -0.31
C SER A 413 -17.66 8.66 -1.83
N ARG A 414 -17.02 7.60 -2.33
CA ARG A 414 -16.93 7.29 -3.76
C ARG A 414 -18.29 6.90 -4.33
N ALA A 415 -19.04 6.05 -3.63
CA ALA A 415 -20.41 5.71 -4.03
C ALA A 415 -21.32 6.95 -4.01
N GLN A 416 -21.25 7.74 -2.93
CA GLN A 416 -22.08 8.92 -2.71
C GLN A 416 -21.79 10.05 -3.72
N ILE A 417 -20.53 10.28 -4.09
CA ILE A 417 -20.21 11.33 -5.06
C ILE A 417 -20.59 10.92 -6.49
N LEU A 418 -20.42 9.65 -6.85
CA LEU A 418 -20.90 9.12 -8.13
C LEU A 418 -22.42 9.23 -8.25
N GLU A 419 -23.15 8.98 -7.16
CA GLU A 419 -24.61 9.17 -7.12
C GLU A 419 -25.01 10.64 -7.30
N LYS A 420 -24.31 11.57 -6.65
CA LYS A 420 -24.67 13.00 -6.64
C LYS A 420 -24.25 13.75 -7.89
N GLU A 421 -23.08 13.43 -8.45
CA GLU A 421 -22.41 14.21 -9.49
C GLU A 421 -22.12 13.41 -10.77
N GLY A 422 -22.38 12.09 -10.76
CA GLY A 422 -22.17 11.22 -11.93
C GLY A 422 -20.71 11.00 -12.32
N ARG A 423 -19.76 11.50 -11.51
CA ARG A 423 -18.32 11.44 -11.75
C ARG A 423 -17.53 11.43 -10.43
N LEU A 424 -16.25 11.09 -10.52
CA LEU A 424 -15.30 11.16 -9.39
C LEU A 424 -14.92 12.62 -9.07
N PRO A 425 -14.49 12.91 -7.83
CA PRO A 425 -14.03 14.25 -7.45
C PRO A 425 -12.71 14.58 -8.14
N ASP A 426 -12.40 15.87 -8.24
CA ASP A 426 -11.10 16.35 -8.71
C ASP A 426 -10.04 16.28 -7.59
N ALA A 427 -10.45 16.44 -6.32
CA ALA A 427 -9.57 16.29 -5.17
C ALA A 427 -10.27 15.70 -3.93
N VAL A 428 -9.50 14.93 -3.14
CA VAL A 428 -9.88 14.47 -1.79
C VAL A 428 -8.88 15.01 -0.78
N ILE A 429 -9.38 15.69 0.25
CA ILE A 429 -8.58 16.43 1.24
C ILE A 429 -8.89 15.91 2.65
N ALA A 430 -7.85 15.63 3.43
CA ALA A 430 -8.00 15.15 4.81
C ALA A 430 -6.80 15.57 5.69
N CYS A 431 -7.00 15.75 6.99
CA CYS A 431 -5.92 16.10 7.92
C CYS A 431 -5.03 14.89 8.25
N VAL A 432 -3.75 15.12 8.47
CA VAL A 432 -2.73 14.08 8.69
C VAL A 432 -1.96 14.36 9.98
N GLY A 433 -2.30 13.61 11.04
CA GLY A 433 -1.41 13.35 12.17
C GLY A 433 -0.69 12.02 11.89
N GLY A 434 -1.03 10.96 12.65
CA GLY A 434 -0.61 9.61 12.27
C GLY A 434 -1.23 9.10 10.95
N GLY A 435 -2.36 9.68 10.50
CA GLY A 435 -2.88 9.52 9.13
C GLY A 435 -4.10 8.62 8.91
N SER A 436 -4.77 8.09 9.95
CA SER A 436 -5.86 7.10 9.80
C SER A 436 -7.07 7.60 9.01
N ASN A 437 -7.57 8.82 9.29
CA ASN A 437 -8.70 9.39 8.54
C ASN A 437 -8.32 9.66 7.09
N ALA A 438 -7.10 10.15 6.84
CA ALA A 438 -6.64 10.51 5.52
C ALA A 438 -6.51 9.28 4.64
N ILE A 439 -5.84 8.22 5.10
CA ILE A 439 -5.71 7.01 4.28
C ILE A 439 -7.07 6.33 4.09
N GLY A 440 -7.94 6.33 5.10
CA GLY A 440 -9.32 5.86 4.96
C GLY A 440 -10.10 6.63 3.90
N SER A 441 -9.85 7.93 3.77
CA SER A 441 -10.43 8.82 2.75
C SER A 441 -9.78 8.69 1.37
N PHE A 442 -8.53 8.24 1.30
CA PHE A 442 -7.78 8.12 0.05
C PHE A 442 -7.86 6.74 -0.59
N TYR A 443 -7.99 5.68 0.22
CA TYR A 443 -7.70 4.30 -0.19
C TYR A 443 -8.33 3.89 -1.54
N HIS A 444 -9.64 4.06 -1.68
CA HIS A 444 -10.35 3.69 -2.92
C HIS A 444 -10.17 4.66 -4.10
N TYR A 445 -9.41 5.74 -3.92
CA TYR A 445 -9.01 6.69 -4.97
C TYR A 445 -7.53 6.58 -5.36
N ILE A 446 -6.71 5.78 -4.65
CA ILE A 446 -5.25 5.67 -4.92
C ILE A 446 -4.95 5.29 -6.38
N ASN A 447 -5.79 4.47 -7.00
CA ASN A 447 -5.61 4.06 -8.39
C ASN A 447 -6.23 5.03 -9.40
N ASP A 448 -7.11 5.94 -8.96
CA ASP A 448 -7.73 6.96 -9.81
C ASP A 448 -6.76 8.15 -9.95
N LYS A 449 -5.87 8.11 -10.96
CA LYS A 449 -4.76 9.08 -11.13
C LYS A 449 -5.21 10.53 -11.33
N ASP A 450 -6.42 10.72 -11.85
CA ASP A 450 -7.02 12.05 -12.05
C ASP A 450 -7.58 12.66 -10.74
N VAL A 451 -7.67 11.88 -9.66
CA VAL A 451 -8.11 12.36 -8.35
C VAL A 451 -6.90 12.76 -7.52
N GLU A 452 -6.77 14.06 -7.22
CA GLU A 452 -5.72 14.53 -6.32
C GLU A 452 -5.97 14.08 -4.88
N LEU A 453 -4.93 13.59 -4.21
CA LEU A 453 -4.97 13.19 -2.80
C LEU A 453 -4.13 14.16 -1.99
N ILE A 454 -4.75 14.85 -1.05
CA ILE A 454 -4.12 15.96 -0.34
C ILE A 454 -4.24 15.77 1.17
N GLY A 455 -3.11 15.48 1.81
CA GLY A 455 -2.99 15.41 3.27
C GLY A 455 -2.60 16.77 3.86
N CYS A 456 -3.33 17.27 4.85
CA CYS A 456 -3.01 18.54 5.52
C CYS A 456 -2.35 18.26 6.87
N GLU A 457 -1.07 18.62 7.01
CA GLU A 457 -0.31 18.44 8.25
C GLU A 457 -0.33 19.70 9.11
N ALA A 458 -0.21 19.54 10.43
CA ALA A 458 -0.17 20.66 11.35
C ALA A 458 1.21 21.34 11.34
N ALA A 459 1.26 22.56 10.83
CA ALA A 459 2.47 23.36 10.78
C ALA A 459 2.74 24.12 12.09
N GLY A 460 1.83 24.06 13.07
CA GLY A 460 1.95 24.79 14.33
C GLY A 460 2.14 26.29 14.10
N ARG A 461 3.27 26.82 14.57
CA ARG A 461 3.69 28.22 14.36
C ARG A 461 4.34 28.48 13.00
N GLY A 462 4.59 27.44 12.21
CA GLY A 462 5.16 27.50 10.87
C GLY A 462 6.24 26.44 10.66
N ILE A 463 6.39 25.97 9.42
CA ILE A 463 7.38 24.93 9.05
C ILE A 463 8.84 25.36 9.23
N ASP A 464 9.09 26.67 9.22
CA ASP A 464 10.43 27.25 9.43
C ASP A 464 10.78 27.40 10.92
N THR A 465 9.91 26.92 11.82
CA THR A 465 10.09 26.96 13.27
C THR A 465 10.27 25.56 13.84
N PHE A 466 10.74 25.46 15.09
CA PHE A 466 10.76 24.18 15.82
C PHE A 466 9.38 23.75 16.32
N GLU A 467 8.40 24.64 16.29
CA GLU A 467 7.03 24.41 16.77
C GLU A 467 6.11 23.99 15.62
N THR A 468 6.40 22.83 15.02
CA THR A 468 5.68 22.24 13.90
C THR A 468 5.55 20.73 14.03
N ALA A 469 4.43 20.17 13.57
CA ALA A 469 4.19 18.74 13.42
C ALA A 469 4.04 18.32 11.95
N ALA A 470 4.49 19.16 11.00
CA ALA A 470 4.40 18.93 9.56
C ALA A 470 5.44 17.89 9.07
N THR A 471 5.24 16.64 9.48
CA THR A 471 6.24 15.57 9.43
C THR A 471 6.76 15.27 8.03
N VAL A 472 5.91 15.21 7.00
CA VAL A 472 6.35 14.98 5.63
C VAL A 472 7.14 16.18 5.08
N ASN A 473 6.79 17.40 5.52
CA ASN A 473 7.45 18.63 5.06
C ASN A 473 8.81 18.88 5.73
N THR A 474 8.95 18.55 7.03
CA THR A 474 10.15 18.90 7.82
C THR A 474 10.93 17.70 8.35
N GLY A 475 10.34 16.51 8.28
CA GLY A 475 10.90 15.28 8.83
C GLY A 475 11.92 14.59 7.93
N LYS A 476 12.54 13.55 8.48
CA LYS A 476 13.51 12.68 7.81
C LYS A 476 13.13 11.23 8.03
N VAL A 477 13.62 10.35 7.15
CA VAL A 477 13.38 8.91 7.31
C VAL A 477 14.09 8.40 8.56
N GLY A 478 13.32 7.79 9.46
CA GLY A 478 13.79 7.24 10.72
C GLY A 478 13.05 5.96 11.10
N ILE A 479 13.38 5.41 12.26
CA ILE A 479 12.71 4.25 12.85
C ILE A 479 12.25 4.64 14.24
N PHE A 480 10.94 4.60 14.47
CA PHE A 480 10.34 4.94 15.75
C PHE A 480 8.96 4.28 15.87
N HIS A 481 8.55 3.97 17.11
CA HIS A 481 7.29 3.29 17.41
C HIS A 481 7.03 2.05 16.52
N GLY A 482 8.04 1.20 16.30
CA GLY A 482 7.86 -0.06 15.58
C GLY A 482 7.87 0.03 14.05
N MET A 483 8.04 1.21 13.45
CA MET A 483 8.00 1.37 12.00
C MET A 483 9.14 2.25 11.45
N LYS A 484 9.50 2.01 10.19
CA LYS A 484 10.27 2.97 9.39
C LYS A 484 9.32 3.92 8.65
N SER A 485 9.52 5.23 8.82
CA SER A 485 8.69 6.27 8.18
C SER A 485 9.42 7.62 8.25
N TYR A 486 8.75 8.72 7.88
CA TYR A 486 9.20 10.07 8.19
C TYR A 486 8.91 10.43 9.66
N PHE A 487 9.87 11.10 10.28
CA PHE A 487 9.78 11.64 11.63
C PHE A 487 10.46 13.01 11.73
N CYS A 488 9.92 13.91 12.56
CA CYS A 488 10.62 15.12 12.97
C CYS A 488 11.80 14.73 13.88
N GLN A 489 13.02 15.02 13.44
CA GLN A 489 14.25 14.60 14.11
C GLN A 489 15.25 15.75 14.21
N ASP A 490 16.05 15.76 15.28
CA ASP A 490 17.19 16.66 15.40
C ASP A 490 18.39 16.21 14.55
N GLU A 491 19.51 16.93 14.64
CA GLU A 491 20.73 16.63 13.89
C GLU A 491 21.38 15.28 14.26
N TYR A 492 21.05 14.73 15.44
CA TYR A 492 21.56 13.45 15.94
C TYR A 492 20.60 12.28 15.65
N GLY A 493 19.46 12.55 15.01
CA GLY A 493 18.44 11.54 14.72
C GLY A 493 17.51 11.23 15.91
N GLN A 494 17.55 12.03 16.97
CA GLN A 494 16.60 11.90 18.08
C GLN A 494 15.24 12.48 17.68
N ILE A 495 14.15 11.89 18.17
CA ILE A 495 12.80 12.38 17.90
C ILE A 495 12.63 13.75 18.55
N ALA A 496 12.44 14.77 17.71
CA ALA A 496 12.27 16.14 18.15
C ALA A 496 10.88 16.33 18.80
N PRO A 497 10.76 17.19 19.83
CA PRO A 497 9.46 17.71 20.22
C PRO A 497 8.79 18.39 19.03
N VAL A 498 7.48 18.23 18.92
CA VAL A 498 6.64 18.90 17.92
C VAL A 498 5.54 19.69 18.64
N TYR A 499 4.85 20.54 17.90
CA TYR A 499 3.76 21.33 18.43
C TYR A 499 2.64 21.52 17.40
N SER A 500 1.41 21.45 17.90
CA SER A 500 0.21 21.98 17.24
C SER A 500 -0.82 22.36 18.31
N ILE A 501 -1.68 23.33 18.00
CA ILE A 501 -2.90 23.58 18.79
C ILE A 501 -3.82 22.34 18.82
N SER A 502 -3.72 21.47 17.82
CA SER A 502 -4.50 20.24 17.69
C SER A 502 -3.77 19.04 18.29
N ALA A 503 -4.19 18.60 19.47
CA ALA A 503 -3.62 17.42 20.14
C ALA A 503 -3.72 16.12 19.30
N GLY A 504 -4.66 16.02 18.35
CA GLY A 504 -4.76 14.87 17.44
C GLY A 504 -3.77 14.89 16.27
N LEU A 505 -3.15 16.04 15.97
CA LEU A 505 -2.12 16.21 14.95
C LEU A 505 -0.72 16.42 15.54
N ASP A 506 -0.62 16.65 16.85
CA ASP A 506 0.63 16.83 17.61
C ASP A 506 1.39 15.50 17.79
N TYR A 507 1.89 14.96 16.69
CA TYR A 507 2.64 13.70 16.63
C TYR A 507 3.85 13.84 15.70
N PRO A 508 5.06 13.45 16.12
CA PRO A 508 6.29 13.72 15.38
C PRO A 508 6.54 12.75 14.21
N GLY A 509 5.55 11.97 13.80
CA GLY A 509 5.69 10.92 12.80
C GLY A 509 4.49 10.85 11.87
N VAL A 510 4.60 10.05 10.80
CA VAL A 510 3.48 9.79 9.88
C VAL A 510 3.40 8.31 9.55
N GLY A 511 2.20 7.79 9.25
CA GLY A 511 2.02 6.39 8.84
C GLY A 511 2.84 6.01 7.60
N PRO A 512 3.33 4.76 7.49
CA PRO A 512 4.29 4.37 6.47
C PRO A 512 3.70 4.35 5.06
N GLU A 513 2.39 4.12 4.92
CA GLU A 513 1.73 4.18 3.61
C GLU A 513 1.61 5.63 3.11
N HIS A 514 1.44 6.60 4.00
CA HIS A 514 1.50 8.03 3.62
C HIS A 514 2.90 8.43 3.17
N ALA A 515 3.93 8.00 3.90
CA ALA A 515 5.32 8.20 3.51
C ALA A 515 5.61 7.61 2.12
N TYR A 516 5.09 6.41 1.83
CA TYR A 516 5.20 5.80 0.52
C TYR A 516 4.44 6.58 -0.57
N LEU A 517 3.19 6.98 -0.31
CA LEU A 517 2.39 7.76 -1.26
C LEU A 517 3.02 9.12 -1.58
N HIS A 518 3.71 9.72 -0.60
CA HIS A 518 4.53 10.91 -0.80
C HIS A 518 5.71 10.63 -1.73
N ASP A 519 6.52 9.61 -1.43
CA ASP A 519 7.75 9.28 -2.18
C ASP A 519 7.48 9.00 -3.67
N ILE A 520 6.36 8.33 -3.97
CA ILE A 520 5.98 8.03 -5.36
C ILE A 520 5.20 9.17 -6.04
N GLY A 521 5.01 10.30 -5.35
CA GLY A 521 4.29 11.46 -5.86
C GLY A 521 2.78 11.23 -6.03
N ARG A 522 2.20 10.22 -5.39
CA ARG A 522 0.76 9.92 -5.51
C ARG A 522 -0.10 10.82 -4.64
N ALA A 523 0.37 11.19 -3.44
CA ALA A 523 -0.32 12.11 -2.54
C ALA A 523 0.57 13.33 -2.23
N LYS A 524 -0.08 14.49 -2.08
CA LYS A 524 0.56 15.75 -1.70
C LYS A 524 0.31 16.01 -0.21
N TYR A 525 1.33 16.47 0.51
CA TYR A 525 1.23 16.80 1.93
C TYR A 525 1.52 18.27 2.13
N VAL A 526 0.54 19.02 2.61
CA VAL A 526 0.58 20.48 2.68
C VAL A 526 0.54 20.94 4.14
N PRO A 527 1.39 21.91 4.53
CA PRO A 527 1.39 22.45 5.88
C PRO A 527 0.25 23.45 6.08
N VAL A 528 -0.41 23.39 7.23
CA VAL A 528 -1.45 24.34 7.67
C VAL A 528 -1.14 24.82 9.07
N THR A 529 -1.03 26.13 9.26
CA THR A 529 -0.68 26.73 10.56
C THR A 529 -1.85 26.73 11.53
N ASP A 530 -1.56 26.90 12.82
CA ASP A 530 -2.59 26.98 13.86
C ASP A 530 -3.58 28.12 13.57
N ASP A 531 -3.10 29.31 13.20
CA ASP A 531 -3.96 30.46 12.87
C ASP A 531 -4.92 30.14 11.72
N GLU A 532 -4.44 29.47 10.67
CA GLU A 532 -5.27 29.06 9.54
C GLU A 532 -6.33 28.03 9.94
N ALA A 533 -5.97 27.08 10.80
CA ALA A 533 -6.90 26.08 11.31
C ALA A 533 -7.97 26.69 12.23
N VAL A 534 -7.59 27.61 13.12
CA VAL A 534 -8.53 28.33 14.00
C VAL A 534 -9.48 29.21 13.18
N ASP A 535 -8.96 29.92 12.18
CA ASP A 535 -9.79 30.72 11.27
C ASP A 535 -10.75 29.84 10.45
N ALA A 536 -10.33 28.62 10.07
CA ALA A 536 -11.20 27.67 9.39
C ALA A 536 -12.26 27.06 10.32
N PHE A 537 -11.92 26.79 11.58
CA PHE A 537 -12.85 26.31 12.61
C PHE A 537 -14.01 27.29 12.81
N GLU A 538 -13.71 28.58 12.98
CA GLU A 538 -14.75 29.60 13.10
C GLU A 538 -15.54 29.80 11.81
N TYR A 539 -14.84 29.79 10.68
CA TYR A 539 -15.45 29.99 9.37
C TYR A 539 -16.49 28.92 9.09
N ILE A 540 -16.16 27.63 9.24
CA ILE A 540 -17.11 26.56 8.93
C ILE A 540 -18.31 26.56 9.89
N ALA A 541 -18.10 26.94 11.16
CA ALA A 541 -19.17 27.11 12.13
C ALA A 541 -20.13 28.24 11.71
N LYS A 542 -19.61 29.40 11.30
CA LYS A 542 -20.42 30.56 10.87
C LYS A 542 -21.10 30.33 9.51
N THR A 543 -20.41 29.67 8.59
CA THR A 543 -20.86 29.51 7.20
C THR A 543 -21.83 28.35 7.05
N GLU A 544 -21.49 27.16 7.57
CA GLU A 544 -22.28 25.94 7.39
C GLU A 544 -22.96 25.43 8.66
N GLY A 545 -22.75 26.08 9.81
CA GLY A 545 -23.34 25.64 11.08
C GLY A 545 -22.72 24.34 11.61
N ILE A 546 -21.47 24.04 11.23
CA ILE A 546 -20.77 22.82 11.63
C ILE A 546 -19.61 23.20 12.52
N ILE A 547 -19.62 22.76 13.77
CA ILE A 547 -18.46 22.88 14.67
C ILE A 547 -17.57 21.66 14.41
N ALA A 548 -16.67 21.79 13.44
CA ALA A 548 -15.71 20.74 13.09
C ALA A 548 -14.60 20.64 14.13
N ALA A 549 -14.00 19.47 14.32
CA ALA A 549 -12.80 19.34 15.14
C ALA A 549 -11.66 20.22 14.60
N ILE A 550 -10.78 20.70 15.48
CA ILE A 550 -9.65 21.53 15.05
C ILE A 550 -8.69 20.75 14.11
N GLU A 551 -8.58 19.43 14.27
CA GLU A 551 -7.90 18.52 13.32
C GLU A 551 -8.52 18.67 11.92
N SER A 552 -9.83 18.47 11.82
CA SER A 552 -10.60 18.58 10.55
C SER A 552 -10.49 19.98 9.95
N SER A 553 -10.38 21.00 10.79
CA SER A 553 -10.27 22.39 10.37
C SER A 553 -8.97 22.68 9.60
N HIS A 554 -7.92 21.86 9.77
CA HIS A 554 -6.73 21.95 8.92
C HIS A 554 -7.05 21.60 7.45
N ALA A 555 -7.85 20.55 7.23
CA ALA A 555 -8.29 20.17 5.89
C ALA A 555 -9.21 21.23 5.28
N ILE A 556 -10.11 21.82 6.09
CA ILE A 556 -11.00 22.91 5.67
C ILE A 556 -10.20 24.17 5.34
N ALA A 557 -9.19 24.52 6.12
CA ALA A 557 -8.31 25.66 5.88
C ALA A 557 -7.62 25.55 4.52
N TYR A 558 -7.09 24.38 4.18
CA TYR A 558 -6.50 24.18 2.87
C TYR A 558 -7.54 24.19 1.74
N ALA A 559 -8.73 23.62 1.96
CA ALA A 559 -9.82 23.69 0.98
C ALA A 559 -10.23 25.14 0.68
N LYS A 560 -10.22 26.04 1.66
CA LYS A 560 -10.45 27.50 1.47
C LYS A 560 -9.42 28.13 0.53
N LYS A 561 -8.17 27.65 0.53
CA LYS A 561 -7.11 28.13 -0.37
C LYS A 561 -7.24 27.54 -1.77
N LEU A 562 -7.56 26.25 -1.85
CA LEU A 562 -7.57 25.51 -3.12
C LEU A 562 -8.82 25.82 -3.96
N ALA A 563 -10.01 25.80 -3.35
CA ALA A 563 -11.27 25.90 -4.07
C ALA A 563 -11.38 27.13 -4.99
N PRO A 564 -10.97 28.36 -4.58
CA PRO A 564 -11.01 29.55 -5.44
C PRO A 564 -10.10 29.48 -6.67
N THR A 565 -9.07 28.63 -6.65
CA THR A 565 -8.14 28.44 -7.79
C THR A 565 -8.65 27.43 -8.81
N MET A 566 -9.73 26.71 -8.49
CA MET A 566 -10.33 25.67 -9.31
C MET A 566 -11.56 26.19 -10.06
N ARG A 567 -11.92 25.52 -11.15
CA ARG A 567 -13.12 25.88 -11.91
C ARG A 567 -14.38 25.46 -11.15
N LYS A 568 -15.48 26.18 -11.38
CA LYS A 568 -16.78 25.95 -10.72
C LYS A 568 -17.40 24.58 -10.99
N ASP A 569 -17.03 23.93 -12.09
CA ASP A 569 -17.47 22.57 -12.42
C ASP A 569 -16.70 21.50 -11.64
N GLN A 570 -15.51 21.82 -11.10
CA GLN A 570 -14.67 20.87 -10.36
C GLN A 570 -15.22 20.57 -8.96
N ILE A 571 -14.81 19.44 -8.40
CA ILE A 571 -15.35 18.89 -7.15
C ILE A 571 -14.22 18.59 -6.15
N ILE A 572 -14.38 19.06 -4.92
CA ILE A 572 -13.52 18.72 -3.79
C ILE A 572 -14.34 17.95 -2.76
N ILE A 573 -13.81 16.83 -2.27
CA ILE A 573 -14.28 16.18 -1.04
C ILE A 573 -13.32 16.51 0.09
N VAL A 574 -13.83 17.05 1.20
CA VAL A 574 -13.09 17.30 2.44
C VAL A 574 -13.61 16.38 3.53
N THR A 575 -12.72 15.63 4.17
CA THR A 575 -13.11 14.77 5.30
C THR A 575 -13.18 15.59 6.59
N VAL A 576 -14.40 15.70 7.15
CA VAL A 576 -14.62 16.26 8.49
C VAL A 576 -14.49 15.10 9.47
N SER A 577 -13.23 14.84 9.87
CA SER A 577 -12.81 13.64 10.59
C SER A 577 -13.41 13.46 12.00
N GLY A 578 -13.99 14.52 12.56
CA GLY A 578 -14.57 14.55 13.89
C GLY A 578 -15.21 15.90 14.22
N ARG A 579 -16.03 15.94 15.28
CA ARG A 579 -16.71 17.14 15.79
C ARG A 579 -15.87 17.90 16.83
N GLY A 580 -16.06 19.22 16.87
CA GLY A 580 -15.24 20.15 17.64
C GLY A 580 -15.70 20.47 19.05
N ASP A 581 -16.67 19.74 19.61
CA ASP A 581 -17.13 19.95 21.00
C ASP A 581 -15.93 19.96 21.98
N LYS A 582 -14.98 19.04 21.79
CA LYS A 582 -13.77 18.91 22.62
C LYS A 582 -12.79 20.09 22.49
N ASP A 583 -12.92 20.89 21.43
CA ASP A 583 -11.96 21.93 21.08
C ASP A 583 -12.47 23.32 21.48
N CYS A 584 -13.77 23.52 21.66
CA CYS A 584 -14.39 24.82 21.95
C CYS A 584 -13.69 25.59 23.08
N ALA A 585 -13.45 24.96 24.23
CA ALA A 585 -12.80 25.63 25.35
C ALA A 585 -11.34 26.00 25.06
N ALA A 586 -10.60 25.15 24.32
CA ALA A 586 -9.22 25.43 23.93
C ALA A 586 -9.14 26.58 22.92
N ILE A 587 -10.05 26.60 21.95
CA ILE A 587 -10.14 27.66 20.93
C ILE A 587 -10.58 28.99 21.54
N ALA A 588 -11.55 28.97 22.46
CA ALA A 588 -11.95 30.15 23.22
C ALA A 588 -10.74 30.77 23.95
N ARG A 589 -9.97 29.96 24.68
CA ARG A 589 -8.73 30.41 25.35
C ARG A 589 -7.69 30.94 24.36
N TYR A 590 -7.54 30.30 23.20
CA TYR A 590 -6.64 30.77 22.14
C TYR A 590 -7.04 32.17 21.64
N ARG A 591 -8.34 32.48 21.59
CA ARG A 591 -8.88 33.81 21.24
C ARG A 591 -8.92 34.80 22.41
N GLY A 592 -8.44 34.39 23.59
CA GLY A 592 -8.41 35.24 24.78
C GLY A 592 -9.71 35.26 25.59
N GLU A 593 -10.63 34.33 25.34
CA GLU A 593 -11.83 34.11 26.16
C GLU A 593 -11.54 33.08 27.26
N ASP A 594 -11.80 33.44 28.51
CA ASP A 594 -11.59 32.55 29.65
C ASP A 594 -12.82 31.68 29.90
N ILE A 595 -12.84 30.50 29.28
CA ILE A 595 -13.86 29.47 29.47
C ILE A 595 -13.24 28.30 30.24
N HIS A 596 -13.78 28.03 31.42
CA HIS A 596 -13.49 26.84 32.22
C HIS A 596 -14.64 25.84 32.05
N GLU A 597 -14.36 24.68 31.46
CA GLU A 597 -15.24 23.50 31.46
C GLU A 597 -14.61 22.37 32.28
#